data_AF-A0A5C3MIH4-F1
#
_entry.id   AF-A0A5C3MIH4-F1
#
_cell.length_a   1.000
_cell.length_b   1.000
_cell.length_c   1.000
_cell.angle_alpha   90.00
_cell.angle_beta   90.00
_cell.angle_gamma   90.00
#
_symmetry.space_group_name_H-M   'P 1'
#
loop_
_entity.id
_entity.type
_entity.pdbx_description
1 polymer ?
#
loop_
_entity_poly.entity_id
_entity_poly.type
_entity_poly.pdbx_seq_one_letter_code
_entity_poly.pdbx_strand_id
1 'polypeptide(L)'
;MPFHKEIRLLLLCKPEALTDIATKYDSSHLLAVKLDITKPQEIIDAFAIAHEVFGHIDVVHNNAGYGSIGEIKGTPNKIACAMFKVNFWGSTNIAREDVQYFRDANKPSGGCLL
;
A
#
# COMPACT_ATOMS: atom_id res chain seq x y z
N MET A 1 -18.93 -0.56 -10.63
CA MET A 1 -18.63 0.78 -10.09
C MET A 1 -17.77 1.48 -11.11
N PRO A 2 -18.10 2.69 -11.59
CA PRO A 2 -17.21 3.38 -12.51
C PRO A 2 -16.09 4.01 -11.68
N PHE A 3 -14.88 3.46 -11.77
CA PHE A 3 -13.67 4.16 -11.34
C PHE A 3 -13.64 5.53 -12.03
N HIS A 4 -13.13 6.56 -11.37
CA HIS A 4 -12.82 7.80 -12.08
C HIS A 4 -11.94 7.43 -13.29
N LYS A 5 -12.22 8.03 -14.46
CA LYS A 5 -11.77 7.56 -15.78
C LYS A 5 -10.24 7.46 -15.98
N GLU A 6 -9.45 7.80 -14.96
CA GLU A 6 -7.98 7.72 -14.93
C GLU A 6 -7.52 7.04 -13.64
N ILE A 7 -6.85 5.89 -13.76
CA ILE A 7 -6.25 5.20 -12.62
C ILE A 7 -4.96 5.93 -12.24
N ARG A 8 -4.88 6.44 -11.01
CA ARG A 8 -3.68 7.07 -10.45
C ARG A 8 -3.01 6.08 -9.50
N LEU A 9 -1.74 5.81 -9.72
CA LEU A 9 -1.02 4.74 -9.02
C LEU A 9 -0.27 5.32 -7.81
N LEU A 10 -0.62 4.85 -6.62
CA LEU A 10 0.21 4.98 -5.43
C LEU A 10 1.06 3.73 -5.29
N LEU A 11 2.38 3.89 -5.34
CA LEU A 11 3.32 2.79 -5.10
C LEU A 11 4.00 2.98 -3.74
N LEU A 12 3.70 2.06 -2.84
CA LEU A 12 4.17 2.03 -1.47
C LEU A 12 5.34 1.04 -1.34
N CYS A 13 6.51 1.43 -1.84
CA CYS A 13 7.70 0.59 -1.70
C CYS A 13 8.99 1.42 -1.71
N LYS A 14 10.13 0.73 -1.65
CA LYS A 14 11.46 1.32 -1.85
C LYS A 14 11.46 2.16 -3.14
N PRO A 15 11.61 3.50 -3.07
CA PRO A 15 11.50 4.37 -4.25
C PRO A 15 12.46 3.99 -5.38
N GLU A 16 13.59 3.35 -5.03
CA GLU A 16 14.60 2.89 -5.98
C GLU A 16 14.09 1.77 -6.89
N ALA A 17 13.10 0.98 -6.45
CA ALA A 17 12.49 -0.06 -7.28
C ALA A 17 11.53 0.50 -8.34
N LEU A 18 11.27 1.81 -8.32
CA LEU A 18 10.28 2.48 -9.15
C LEU A 18 10.90 3.35 -10.25
N THR A 19 12.23 3.38 -10.39
CA THR A 19 12.93 4.22 -11.37
C THR A 19 12.42 4.01 -12.80
N ASP A 20 12.17 2.75 -13.19
CA ASP A 20 11.71 2.40 -14.53
C ASP A 20 10.26 2.80 -14.80
N ILE A 21 9.46 2.97 -13.74
CA ILE A 21 8.05 3.38 -13.82
C ILE A 21 7.95 4.91 -13.73
N ALA A 22 8.78 5.53 -12.89
CA ALA A 22 8.89 6.97 -12.73
C ALA A 22 9.35 7.70 -14.00
N THR A 23 10.02 7.00 -14.92
CA THR A 23 10.36 7.55 -16.25
C THR A 23 9.19 7.54 -17.24
N LYS A 24 8.14 6.75 -16.97
CA LYS A 24 7.01 6.54 -17.90
C LYS A 24 5.78 7.38 -17.54
N TYR A 25 5.66 7.82 -16.30
CA TYR A 25 4.52 8.56 -15.79
C TYR A 25 5.00 9.79 -15.02
N ASP A 26 4.32 10.91 -15.22
CA ASP A 26 4.58 12.13 -14.46
C ASP A 26 3.92 12.08 -13.05
N SER A 27 4.20 13.11 -12.25
CA SER A 27 3.68 13.24 -10.89
C SER A 27 2.16 13.41 -10.80
N SER A 28 1.46 13.65 -11.92
CA SER A 28 0.00 13.69 -11.93
C SER A 28 -0.63 12.30 -12.02
N HIS A 29 0.13 11.30 -12.48
CA HIS A 29 -0.31 9.91 -12.62
C HIS A 29 0.35 8.94 -11.63
N LEU A 30 1.54 9.29 -11.14
CA LEU A 30 2.34 8.43 -10.27
C LEU A 30 2.83 9.19 -9.04
N LEU A 31 2.53 8.64 -7.88
CA LEU A 31 3.08 9.09 -6.60
C LEU A 31 3.82 7.91 -5.94
N ALA A 32 5.11 8.10 -5.72
CA ALA A 32 5.94 7.16 -4.98
C ALA A 32 6.11 7.64 -3.54
N VAL A 33 5.59 6.88 -2.57
CA VAL A 33 5.74 7.18 -1.15
C VAL A 33 6.52 6.06 -0.49
N LYS A 34 7.59 6.43 0.21
CA LYS A 34 8.34 5.48 1.02
C LYS A 34 7.49 5.07 2.21
N LEU A 35 7.22 3.77 2.33
CA LEU A 35 6.40 3.18 3.39
C LEU A 35 7.02 1.88 3.91
N ASP A 36 7.17 1.77 5.23
CA ASP A 36 7.32 0.51 5.94
C ASP A 36 5.98 0.07 6.54
N ILE A 37 5.35 -0.94 5.94
CA ILE A 37 4.03 -1.43 6.32
C ILE A 37 3.98 -2.07 7.73
N THR A 38 5.13 -2.27 8.37
CA THR A 38 5.17 -2.73 9.77
C THR A 38 4.94 -1.60 10.76
N LYS A 39 4.89 -0.35 10.31
CA LYS A 39 4.67 0.85 11.12
C LYS A 39 3.31 1.48 10.76
N PRO A 40 2.30 1.35 11.64
CA PRO A 40 0.94 1.83 11.35
C PRO A 40 0.86 3.31 10.99
N GLN A 41 1.66 4.16 11.65
CA GLN A 41 1.65 5.60 11.38
C GLN A 41 2.09 5.93 9.95
N GLU A 42 3.12 5.24 9.42
CA GLU A 42 3.57 5.49 8.05
C GLU A 42 2.46 5.12 7.04
N ILE A 43 1.62 4.12 7.34
CA ILE A 43 0.47 3.75 6.49
C ILE A 43 -0.52 4.91 6.47
N ILE A 44 -0.93 5.41 7.64
CA ILE A 44 -1.87 6.53 7.76
C ILE A 44 -1.35 7.75 6.98
N ASP A 45 -0.07 8.08 7.17
CA ASP A 45 0.54 9.23 6.51
C ASP A 45 0.56 9.05 4.98
N ALA A 46 0.83 7.84 4.49
CA ALA A 46 0.85 7.55 3.07
C ALA A 46 -0.53 7.70 2.40
N PHE A 47 -1.61 7.27 3.08
CA PHE A 47 -2.98 7.48 2.60
C PHE A 47 -3.37 8.95 2.61
N ALA A 48 -2.98 9.68 3.65
CA ALA A 48 -3.23 11.12 3.74
C ALA A 48 -2.56 11.86 2.58
N ILE A 49 -1.28 11.58 2.30
CA ILE A 49 -0.55 12.18 1.18
C ILE A 49 -1.21 11.81 -0.16
N ALA A 50 -1.56 10.54 -0.37
CA ALA A 50 -2.19 10.09 -1.61
C ALA A 50 -3.52 10.80 -1.86
N HIS A 51 -4.35 10.92 -0.82
CA HIS A 51 -5.61 11.63 -0.90
C HIS A 51 -5.44 13.15 -1.07
N GLU A 52 -4.42 13.76 -0.45
CA GLU A 52 -4.11 15.19 -0.67
C GLU A 52 -3.73 15.47 -2.12
N VAL A 53 -2.89 14.62 -2.71
CA VAL A 53 -2.41 14.80 -4.09
C VAL A 53 -3.48 14.48 -5.12
N PHE A 54 -4.23 13.39 -4.93
CA PHE A 54 -5.15 12.89 -5.96
C PHE A 54 -6.62 13.22 -5.70
N GLY A 55 -6.98 13.58 -4.47
CA GLY A 55 -8.34 13.91 -4.05
C GLY A 55 -9.27 12.71 -3.85
N HIS A 56 -8.85 11.50 -4.26
CA HIS A 56 -9.62 10.27 -4.17
C HIS A 56 -8.70 9.05 -4.26
N ILE A 57 -9.08 7.93 -3.64
CA ILE A 57 -8.33 6.66 -3.68
C ILE A 57 -9.27 5.55 -4.18
N ASP A 58 -9.13 5.15 -5.43
CA ASP A 58 -10.02 4.16 -6.07
C ASP A 58 -9.57 2.70 -5.86
N VAL A 59 -8.27 2.46 -5.88
CA VAL A 59 -7.68 1.12 -5.83
C VAL A 59 -6.47 1.16 -4.91
N VAL A 60 -6.41 0.20 -3.99
CA VAL A 60 -5.19 -0.05 -3.22
C VAL A 60 -4.76 -1.48 -3.46
N HIS A 61 -3.50 -1.60 -3.89
CA HIS A 61 -2.87 -2.87 -4.14
C HIS A 61 -1.76 -3.12 -3.12
N ASN A 62 -2.04 -3.99 -2.16
CA ASN A 62 -1.04 -4.36 -1.16
C ASN A 62 -0.24 -5.58 -1.63
N ASN A 63 0.88 -5.33 -2.31
CA ASN A 63 1.79 -6.38 -2.76
C ASN A 63 3.01 -6.58 -1.82
N ALA A 64 2.99 -5.99 -0.62
CA ALA A 64 4.11 -6.14 0.30
C ALA A 64 4.11 -7.55 0.91
N GLY A 65 5.23 -8.28 0.72
CA GLY A 65 5.38 -9.65 1.19
C GLY A 65 6.82 -9.97 1.55
N TYR A 66 6.99 -10.73 2.63
CA TYR A 66 8.25 -11.28 3.09
C TYR A 66 8.14 -12.79 3.25
N GLY A 67 9.04 -13.53 2.60
CA GLY A 67 9.07 -14.98 2.62
C GLY A 67 10.41 -15.52 3.12
N SER A 68 10.38 -16.69 3.75
CA SER A 68 11.56 -17.49 4.05
C SER A 68 11.25 -18.95 3.69
N ILE A 69 12.20 -19.61 3.02
CA ILE A 69 12.09 -21.01 2.62
C ILE A 69 13.08 -21.81 3.47
N GLY A 70 12.58 -22.83 4.19
CA GLY A 70 13.40 -23.68 5.04
C GLY A 70 12.57 -24.65 5.88
N GLU A 71 13.24 -25.51 6.64
CA GLU A 71 12.58 -26.39 7.61
C GLU A 71 11.96 -25.55 8.74
N ILE A 72 10.72 -25.87 9.12
CA ILE A 72 9.99 -25.16 10.18
C ILE A 72 10.76 -25.14 11.51
N LYS A 73 11.38 -26.27 11.89
CA LYS A 73 12.14 -26.39 13.13
C LYS A 73 13.40 -25.51 13.13
N GLY A 74 14.03 -25.36 11.97
CA GLY A 74 15.25 -24.57 11.79
C GLY A 74 14.99 -23.07 11.61
N THR A 75 13.73 -22.65 11.45
CA THR A 75 13.38 -21.26 11.19
C THR A 75 13.51 -20.43 12.48
N PRO A 76 14.40 -19.42 12.53
CA PRO A 76 14.53 -18.59 13.71
C PRO A 76 13.23 -17.82 13.98
N ASN A 77 12.79 -17.78 15.25
CA ASN A 77 11.57 -17.06 15.64
C ASN A 77 11.53 -15.61 15.13
N LYS A 78 12.68 -14.92 15.09
CA LYS A 78 12.77 -13.56 14.55
C LYS A 78 12.30 -13.45 13.10
N ILE A 79 12.57 -14.46 12.27
CA ILE A 79 12.17 -14.52 10.86
C ILE A 79 10.67 -14.77 10.75
N ALA A 80 10.16 -15.77 11.50
CA ALA A 80 8.73 -16.06 11.54
C ALA A 80 7.91 -14.84 12.00
N CYS A 81 8.32 -14.19 13.09
CA CYS A 81 7.66 -12.99 13.59
C CYS A 81 7.72 -11.83 12.57
N ALA A 82 8.86 -11.65 11.87
CA ALA A 82 8.97 -10.64 10.83
C ALA A 82 8.00 -10.90 9.66
N MET A 83 7.82 -12.16 9.25
CA MET A 83 6.82 -12.53 8.23
C MET A 83 5.41 -12.16 8.66
N PHE A 84 5.00 -12.43 9.90
CA PHE A 84 3.68 -12.04 10.39
C PHE A 84 3.50 -10.53 10.50
N LYS A 85 4.54 -9.79 10.90
CA LYS A 85 4.49 -8.32 10.93
C LYS A 85 4.20 -7.72 9.57
N VAL A 86 4.83 -8.24 8.51
CA VAL A 86 4.65 -7.77 7.13
C VAL A 86 3.35 -8.34 6.54
N ASN A 87 3.30 -9.66 6.36
CA ASN A 87 2.28 -10.33 5.53
C ASN A 87 0.89 -10.33 6.16
N PHE A 88 0.80 -10.31 7.49
CA PHE A 88 -0.48 -10.34 8.20
C PHE A 88 -0.82 -8.97 8.77
N TRP A 89 -0.02 -8.46 9.71
CA TRP A 89 -0.36 -7.22 10.42
C TRP A 89 -0.27 -6.01 9.51
N GLY A 90 0.78 -5.88 8.71
CA GLY A 90 0.89 -4.78 7.75
C GLY A 90 -0.24 -4.80 6.73
N SER A 91 -0.53 -5.96 6.13
CA SER A 91 -1.68 -6.12 5.23
C SER A 91 -3.02 -5.76 5.88
N THR A 92 -3.23 -6.20 7.13
CA THR A 92 -4.46 -5.89 7.88
C THR A 92 -4.58 -4.39 8.16
N ASN A 93 -3.48 -3.72 8.46
CA ASN A 93 -3.48 -2.28 8.73
C ASN A 93 -3.77 -1.47 7.47
N ILE A 94 -3.20 -1.86 6.32
CA ILE A 94 -3.52 -1.26 5.03
C ILE A 94 -5.02 -1.41 4.73
N ALA A 95 -5.56 -2.63 4.85
CA ALA A 95 -6.97 -2.90 4.61
C ALA A 95 -7.92 -2.08 5.50
N ARG A 96 -7.50 -1.71 6.72
CA ARG A 96 -8.29 -0.82 7.59
C ARG A 96 -8.34 0.60 7.04
N GLU A 97 -7.21 1.15 6.63
CA GLU A 97 -7.14 2.48 6.03
C GLU A 97 -7.89 2.52 4.69
N ASP A 98 -7.76 1.49 3.86
CA ASP A 98 -8.52 1.34 2.62
C ASP A 98 -10.01 1.49 2.84
N VAL A 99 -10.56 0.70 3.75
CA VAL A 99 -12.00 0.71 4.05
C VAL A 99 -12.42 2.07 4.60
N GLN A 100 -11.58 2.70 5.42
CA GLN A 100 -11.85 4.05 5.94
C GLN A 100 -11.93 5.08 4.81
N TYR A 101 -10.98 5.08 3.86
CA TYR A 101 -11.01 6.02 2.74
C TYR A 101 -12.15 5.72 1.77
N PHE A 102 -12.35 4.45 1.40
CA PHE A 102 -13.42 4.05 0.48
C PHE A 102 -14.81 4.39 1.00
N ARG A 103 -15.03 4.27 2.31
CA ARG A 103 -16.33 4.53 2.94
C ARG A 103 -16.53 6.00 3.28
N ASP A 104 -15.55 6.61 3.94
CA ASP A 104 -15.76 7.87 4.67
C ASP A 104 -15.22 9.08 3.90
N ALA A 105 -14.01 8.97 3.34
CA ALA A 105 -13.31 10.07 2.67
C ALA A 105 -13.74 10.25 1.20
N ASN A 106 -13.79 9.16 0.44
CA ASN A 106 -14.13 9.17 -0.98
C ASN A 106 -15.54 9.72 -1.23
N LYS A 107 -15.65 10.63 -2.20
CA LYS A 107 -16.93 11.17 -2.70
C LYS A 107 -16.98 11.06 -4.23
N PRO A 108 -17.84 10.20 -4.80
CA PRO A 108 -18.71 9.23 -4.12
C PRO A 108 -17.90 8.13 -3.42
N SER A 109 -18.53 7.48 -2.42
CA SER A 109 -17.94 6.34 -1.71
C SER A 109 -17.74 5.15 -2.64
N GLY A 110 -16.67 4.40 -2.44
CA GLY A 110 -16.31 3.23 -3.23
C GLY A 110 -14.80 3.07 -3.35
N GLY A 111 -14.39 1.87 -3.75
CA GLY A 111 -13.00 1.51 -4.00
C GLY A 111 -12.82 0.00 -4.11
N CYS A 112 -11.62 -0.45 -4.46
CA CYS A 112 -11.28 -1.85 -4.64
C CYS A 112 -9.99 -2.21 -3.90
N LEU A 113 -10.07 -3.27 -3.10
CA LEU A 113 -8.94 -3.92 -2.44
C LEU A 113 -8.38 -5.00 -3.38
N LEU A 114 -7.08 -4.94 -3.71
CA LEU A 114 -6.39 -5.91 -4.56
C LEU A 114 -5.19 -6.56 -3.87
#